data_AF-A0A497XMP1-F1
#
_entry.id   AF-A0A497XMP1-F1
#
_cell.length_a   1.000
_cell.length_b   1.000
_cell.length_c   1.000
_cell.angle_alpha   90.00
_cell.angle_beta   90.00
_cell.angle_gamma   90.00
#
_symmetry.space_group_name_H-M   'P 1'
#
loop_
_entity.id
_entity.type
_entity.pdbx_description
1 polymer ?
#
loop_
_entity_poly.entity_id
_entity_poly.type
_entity_poly.pdbx_seq_one_letter_code
_entity_poly.pdbx_strand_id
1 'polypeptide(L)'
;MLSLRMPLIDRIVKFSLTHRFQTHVIFWLIVALLFMNRYDIEEYRQLDSIIYRQIYYISITMLASYFLAYLIIPKLMGSKNYFEVVVYFIAGSYLISACSRIAVIYLLEPLIRTPPFAQESLWEILSDLPKLVTHYFALSFSAAWVFAFVKLIRDQYVVQQRSLMLEKEKAETELKALRSQLNPHFLFNTLNNIYSLSLMNSPVTSKSIAGLSEILDHVLYRCNTAYVPLSSEINNPEASLEVLKESELF
;
A
#
# COMPACT_ATOMS: atom_id res chain seq x y z
N MET A 1 -1.38 -28.25 12.53
CA MET A 1 -1.98 -26.91 12.38
C MET A 1 -1.21 -25.93 13.27
N LEU A 2 -0.12 -25.34 12.77
CA LEU A 2 0.46 -24.17 13.43
C LEU A 2 -0.36 -22.96 13.01
N SER A 3 -1.10 -22.37 13.95
CA SER A 3 -1.67 -21.04 13.75
C SER A 3 -0.48 -20.06 13.60
N LEU A 4 -0.19 -19.64 12.37
CA LEU A 4 0.72 -18.53 12.12
C LEU A 4 0.10 -17.30 12.78
N ARG A 5 0.51 -17.02 14.02
CA ARG A 5 0.14 -15.78 14.71
C ARG A 5 0.63 -14.64 13.85
N MET A 6 -0.28 -13.74 13.46
CA MET A 6 0.10 -12.52 12.74
C MET A 6 1.22 -11.82 13.50
N PRO A 7 2.33 -11.46 12.83
CA PRO A 7 3.43 -10.75 13.47
C PRO A 7 2.90 -9.45 14.09
N LEU A 8 3.54 -9.00 15.17
CA LEU A 8 3.09 -7.82 15.94
C LEU A 8 2.95 -6.58 15.05
N ILE A 9 3.85 -6.41 14.08
CA ILE A 9 3.85 -5.30 13.11
C ILE A 9 2.54 -5.26 12.32
N ASP A 10 2.09 -6.40 11.78
CA ASP A 10 0.85 -6.47 11.00
C ASP A 10 -0.38 -6.08 11.83
N ARG A 11 -0.40 -6.48 13.11
CA ARG A 11 -1.48 -6.09 14.02
C ARG A 11 -1.49 -4.58 14.27
N ILE A 12 -0.32 -3.98 14.48
CA ILE A 12 -0.18 -2.53 14.68
C ILE A 12 -0.59 -1.76 13.41
N VAL A 13 -0.13 -2.20 12.24
CA VAL A 13 -0.46 -1.54 10.96
C VAL A 13 -1.95 -1.71 10.64
N LYS A 14 -2.54 -2.88 10.86
CA LYS A 14 -3.97 -3.09 10.68
C LYS A 14 -4.80 -2.23 11.63
N PHE A 15 -4.37 -2.09 12.88
CA PHE A 15 -5.01 -1.18 13.84
C PHE A 15 -4.91 0.29 13.40
N SER A 16 -3.76 0.73 12.89
CA SER A 16 -3.58 2.11 12.41
C SER A 16 -4.36 2.41 11.13
N LEU A 17 -4.61 1.39 10.32
CA LEU A 17 -5.49 1.48 9.15
C LEU A 17 -6.95 1.68 9.55
N THR A 18 -7.45 0.91 10.52
CA THR A 18 -8.85 0.99 10.98
C THR A 18 -9.12 2.22 11.86
N HIS A 19 -8.18 2.59 12.72
CA HIS A 19 -8.33 3.69 13.69
C HIS A 19 -7.43 4.87 13.32
N ARG A 20 -7.56 5.37 12.09
CA ARG A 20 -6.70 6.45 11.56
C ARG A 20 -6.71 7.71 12.42
N PHE A 21 -7.88 8.19 12.83
CA PHE A 21 -7.97 9.40 13.65
C PHE A 21 -7.26 9.22 15.00
N GLN A 22 -7.56 8.13 15.71
CA GLN A 22 -6.97 7.85 17.02
C GLN A 22 -5.46 7.69 16.95
N THR A 23 -4.94 7.00 15.93
CA THR A 23 -3.49 6.82 15.76
C THR A 23 -2.76 8.12 15.46
N HIS A 24 -3.37 9.04 14.69
CA HIS A 24 -2.80 10.38 14.51
C HIS A 24 -2.84 11.18 15.81
N VAL A 25 -3.94 11.15 16.57
CA VAL A 25 -4.03 11.82 17.88
C VAL A 25 -2.97 11.28 18.83
N ILE A 26 -2.84 9.96 18.96
CA ILE A 26 -1.83 9.31 19.81
C ILE A 26 -0.42 9.71 19.36
N PHE A 27 -0.13 9.70 18.06
CA PHE A 27 1.18 10.12 17.55
C PHE A 27 1.51 11.55 17.95
N TRP A 28 0.58 12.50 17.75
CA TRP A 28 0.81 13.91 18.09
C TRP A 28 0.86 14.16 19.59
N LEU A 29 0.12 13.39 20.40
CA LEU A 29 0.26 13.42 21.85
C LEU A 29 1.64 12.93 22.30
N ILE A 30 2.16 11.85 21.69
CA ILE A 30 3.51 11.36 21.97
C ILE A 30 4.55 12.42 21.57
N VAL A 31 4.43 13.02 20.39
CA VAL A 31 5.33 14.10 19.95
C VAL A 31 5.24 15.30 20.91
N ALA A 32 4.05 15.71 21.32
CA ALA A 32 3.86 16.80 22.28
C ALA A 32 4.54 16.52 23.62
N LEU A 33 4.46 15.28 24.12
CA LEU A 33 5.11 14.87 25.36
C LEU A 33 6.64 14.76 25.22
N LEU A 34 7.14 14.21 24.12
CA LEU A 34 8.58 14.05 23.88
C LEU A 34 9.30 15.38 23.72
N PHE A 35 8.65 16.35 23.07
CA PHE A 35 9.19 17.68 22.85
C PHE A 35 8.71 18.70 23.88
N MET A 36 8.06 18.24 24.96
CA MET A 36 7.84 19.06 26.14
C MET A 36 9.19 19.31 26.81
N ASN A 37 9.82 20.41 26.40
CA ASN A 37 11.19 20.71 26.75
C ASN A 37 11.28 21.14 28.22
N ARG A 38 12.28 20.61 28.95
CA ARG A 38 12.57 21.05 30.31
C ARG A 38 13.11 22.49 30.36
N TYR A 39 13.81 22.92 29.30
CA TYR A 39 14.31 24.30 29.14
C TYR A 39 13.17 25.31 29.14
N ASP A 40 12.06 24.95 28.52
CA ASP A 40 10.85 25.76 28.43
C ASP A 40 10.16 25.98 29.79
N ILE A 41 10.27 25.00 30.68
CA ILE A 41 9.76 25.06 32.04
C ILE A 41 10.65 25.95 32.92
N GLU A 42 11.95 25.97 32.65
CA GLU A 42 12.93 26.80 33.39
C GLU A 42 12.93 28.25 32.91
N GLU A 43 12.76 28.51 31.61
CA GLU A 43 12.76 29.84 31.01
C GLU A 43 11.41 30.56 31.15
N TYR A 44 10.29 29.84 31.05
CA TYR A 44 8.95 30.41 31.12
C TYR A 44 8.26 30.00 32.41
N ARG A 45 8.32 30.88 33.41
CA ARG A 45 7.71 30.65 34.75
C ARG A 45 6.19 30.50 34.72
N GLN A 46 5.51 30.98 33.67
CA GLN A 46 4.05 30.99 33.59
C GLN A 46 3.54 29.84 32.70
N LEU A 47 2.50 29.13 33.18
CA LEU A 47 1.95 27.94 32.53
C LEU A 47 1.34 28.24 31.15
N ASP A 48 0.72 29.40 30.99
CA ASP A 48 0.11 29.86 29.74
C ASP A 48 1.16 30.01 28.62
N SER A 49 2.32 30.58 28.93
CA SER A 49 3.44 30.75 27.98
C SER A 49 3.96 29.41 27.46
N ILE A 50 4.07 28.41 28.34
CA ILE A 50 4.45 27.05 27.98
C ILE A 50 3.38 26.44 27.04
N ILE A 51 2.10 26.61 27.36
CA ILE A 51 0.99 26.10 26.54
C ILE A 51 0.99 26.73 25.15
N TYR A 52 1.11 28.06 25.05
CA TYR A 52 1.12 28.75 23.75
C TYR A 52 2.27 28.29 22.85
N ARG A 53 3.48 28.14 23.42
CA ARG A 53 4.62 27.64 22.65
C ARG A 53 4.46 26.18 22.24
N GLN A 54 3.88 25.34 23.10
CA GLN A 54 3.60 23.94 22.75
C GLN A 54 2.56 23.81 21.65
N ILE A 55 1.48 24.60 21.70
CA ILE A 55 0.48 24.67 20.63
C ILE A 55 1.14 25.09 19.32
N TYR A 56 1.96 26.14 19.36
CA TYR A 56 2.72 26.60 18.20
C TYR A 56 3.63 25.50 17.62
N TYR A 57 4.45 24.89 18.47
CA TYR A 57 5.40 23.85 18.07
C TYR A 57 4.71 22.66 17.41
N ILE A 58 3.63 22.16 18.03
CA ILE A 58 2.88 21.04 17.47
C ILE A 58 2.20 21.42 16.16
N SER A 59 1.63 22.62 16.06
CA SER A 59 0.96 23.08 14.85
C SER A 59 1.92 23.16 13.66
N ILE A 60 3.10 23.75 13.85
CA ILE A 60 4.07 23.89 12.75
C ILE A 60 4.72 22.55 12.38
N THR A 61 4.99 21.70 13.38
CA THR A 61 5.55 20.37 13.15
C THR A 61 4.54 19.48 12.42
N MET A 62 3.25 19.58 12.77
CA MET A 62 2.17 18.94 12.01
C MET A 62 2.20 19.40 10.56
N LEU A 63 2.15 20.71 10.30
CA LEU A 63 2.13 21.26 8.95
C LEU A 63 3.26 20.71 8.08
N ALA A 64 4.51 20.76 8.57
CA ALA A 64 5.68 20.25 7.85
C ALA A 64 5.62 18.73 7.63
N SER A 65 5.13 17.98 8.62
CA SER A 65 4.99 16.52 8.53
C SER A 65 3.97 16.10 7.48
N TYR A 66 2.82 16.77 7.41
CA TYR A 66 1.82 16.50 6.38
C TYR A 66 2.30 16.97 5.00
N PHE A 67 2.97 18.12 4.90
CA PHE A 67 3.60 18.60 3.68
C PHE A 67 4.58 17.55 3.13
N LEU A 68 5.53 17.09 3.94
CA LEU A 68 6.50 16.08 3.55
C LEU A 68 5.81 14.76 3.14
N ALA A 69 4.96 14.25 4.02
CA ALA A 69 4.40 12.91 3.87
C ALA A 69 3.37 12.81 2.74
N TYR A 70 2.54 13.83 2.51
CA TYR A 70 1.43 13.76 1.54
C TYR A 70 1.67 14.51 0.25
N LEU A 71 2.56 15.51 0.21
CA LEU A 71 2.84 16.24 -1.03
C LEU A 71 4.18 15.79 -1.63
N ILE A 72 5.24 15.79 -0.82
CA ILE A 72 6.60 15.56 -1.33
C ILE A 72 6.87 14.07 -1.61
N ILE A 73 6.57 13.18 -0.66
CA ILE A 73 6.86 11.74 -0.82
C ILE A 73 6.12 11.12 -2.01
N PRO A 74 4.80 11.34 -2.21
CA PRO A 74 4.11 10.76 -3.36
C PRO A 74 4.67 11.29 -4.68
N LYS A 75 5.01 12.59 -4.75
CA LYS A 75 5.64 13.17 -5.93
C LYS A 75 7.05 12.59 -6.16
N LEU A 76 7.81 12.32 -5.10
CA LEU A 76 9.10 11.66 -5.18
C LEU A 76 8.97 10.23 -5.72
N MET A 77 7.97 9.47 -5.28
CA MET A 77 7.78 8.08 -5.72
C MET A 77 7.25 7.98 -7.17
N GLY A 78 6.46 8.96 -7.62
CA GLY A 78 5.83 8.93 -8.94
C GLY A 78 6.51 9.77 -10.03
N SER A 79 7.38 10.72 -9.67
CA SER A 79 8.01 11.61 -10.65
C SER A 79 9.15 10.94 -11.40
N LYS A 80 9.21 11.21 -12.71
CA LYS A 80 10.40 10.91 -13.55
C LYS A 80 11.48 11.99 -13.45
N ASN A 81 11.12 13.20 -13.02
CA ASN A 81 12.02 14.34 -12.87
C ASN A 81 12.17 14.70 -11.38
N TYR A 82 13.24 14.22 -10.77
CA TYR A 82 13.53 14.47 -9.35
C TYR A 82 13.93 15.92 -9.07
N PHE A 83 14.46 16.65 -10.06
CA PHE A 83 14.84 18.05 -9.88
C PHE A 83 13.64 18.91 -9.50
N GLU A 84 12.51 18.72 -10.19
CA GLU A 84 11.27 19.42 -9.89
C GLU A 84 10.85 19.16 -8.43
N VAL A 85 10.91 17.91 -7.96
CA VAL A 85 10.54 17.53 -6.59
C VAL A 85 11.43 18.24 -5.57
N VAL A 86 12.74 18.29 -5.82
CA VAL A 86 13.70 18.99 -4.95
C VAL A 86 13.39 20.49 -4.90
N VAL A 87 13.09 21.13 -6.03
CA VAL A 87 12.70 22.55 -6.07
C VAL A 87 11.43 22.79 -5.26
N TYR A 88 10.40 21.95 -5.43
CA TYR A 88 9.17 22.04 -4.63
C TYR A 88 9.42 21.83 -3.14
N PHE A 89 10.28 20.87 -2.78
CA PHE A 89 10.64 20.63 -1.39
C PHE A 89 11.35 21.83 -0.77
N ILE A 90 12.35 22.40 -1.46
CA ILE A 90 13.10 23.56 -0.99
C ILE A 90 12.17 24.78 -0.85
N ALA A 91 11.37 25.06 -1.88
CA ALA A 91 10.44 26.19 -1.86
C ALA A 91 9.40 26.05 -0.73
N GLY A 92 8.77 24.88 -0.60
CA GLY A 92 7.79 24.65 0.45
C GLY A 92 8.40 24.66 1.85
N SER A 93 9.60 24.12 2.03
CA SER A 93 10.32 24.15 3.31
C SER A 93 10.70 25.58 3.69
N TYR A 94 11.18 26.39 2.74
CA TYR A 94 11.44 27.82 2.96
C TYR A 94 10.18 28.56 3.41
N LEU A 95 9.05 28.37 2.71
CA LEU A 95 7.78 29.01 3.06
C LEU A 95 7.31 28.61 4.46
N ILE A 96 7.36 27.32 4.80
CA ILE A 96 6.98 26.84 6.13
C ILE A 96 7.89 27.46 7.20
N SER A 97 9.21 27.46 7.00
CA SER A 97 10.16 28.06 7.95
C SER A 97 10.00 29.58 8.08
N ALA A 98 9.72 30.28 7.00
CA ALA A 98 9.46 31.72 7.02
C ALA A 98 8.15 32.02 7.78
N CYS A 99 7.06 31.32 7.47
CA CYS A 99 5.79 31.46 8.18
C CYS A 99 5.93 31.10 9.68
N SER A 100 6.71 30.07 9.98
CA SER A 100 7.10 29.67 11.34
C SER A 100 7.78 30.81 12.10
N ARG A 101 8.81 31.44 11.52
CA ARG A 101 9.50 32.61 12.11
C ARG A 101 8.59 33.83 12.27
N ILE A 102 7.78 34.13 11.26
CA ILE A 102 6.80 35.23 11.33
C ILE A 102 5.81 34.99 12.47
N ALA A 103 5.28 33.77 12.60
CA ALA A 103 4.36 33.43 13.68
C ALA A 103 5.04 33.54 15.05
N VAL A 104 6.32 33.17 15.19
CA VAL A 104 7.04 33.38 16.45
C VAL A 104 7.14 34.87 16.77
N ILE A 105 7.67 35.68 15.87
CA ILE A 105 8.02 37.08 16.17
C ILE A 105 6.78 37.95 16.34
N TYR A 106 5.74 37.75 15.52
CA TYR A 106 4.57 38.62 15.52
C TYR A 106 3.37 38.09 16.29
N LEU A 107 3.31 36.78 16.59
CA LEU A 107 2.20 36.20 17.37
C LEU A 107 2.69 35.67 18.72
N LEU A 108 3.69 34.80 18.72
CA LEU A 108 4.08 34.08 19.93
C LEU A 108 4.84 34.98 20.91
N GLU A 109 5.85 35.71 20.47
CA GLU A 109 6.67 36.58 21.33
C GLU A 109 5.84 37.65 22.06
N PRO A 110 4.91 38.38 21.41
CA PRO A 110 4.04 39.33 22.12
C PRO A 110 3.10 38.69 23.15
N LEU A 111 2.77 37.41 23.00
CA LEU A 111 1.93 36.67 23.95
C LEU A 111 2.71 36.19 25.18
N ILE A 112 3.99 35.86 25.02
CA ILE A 112 4.78 35.18 26.07
C ILE A 112 5.89 36.05 26.68
N ARG A 113 6.30 37.13 26.02
CA ARG A 113 7.40 38.02 26.46
C ARG A 113 6.85 39.36 26.91
N THR A 114 7.45 39.93 27.96
CA THR A 114 7.18 41.30 28.39
C THR A 114 8.08 42.28 27.62
N PRO A 115 7.54 43.38 27.07
CA PRO A 115 8.36 44.42 26.43
C PRO A 115 9.40 45.03 27.38
N PRO A 116 10.53 45.56 26.88
CA PRO A 116 10.86 45.72 25.46
C PRO A 116 11.57 44.48 24.86
N PHE A 117 11.23 44.15 23.62
CA PHE A 117 11.96 43.18 22.79
C PHE A 117 12.04 43.71 21.36
N ALA A 118 13.14 43.39 20.66
CA ALA A 118 13.32 43.79 19.27
C ALA A 118 12.41 42.95 18.36
N GLN A 119 11.59 43.60 17.54
CA GLN A 119 10.81 42.94 16.49
C GLN A 119 11.57 43.04 15.17
N GLU A 120 11.98 41.90 14.65
CA GLU A 120 12.62 41.82 13.34
C GLU A 120 11.59 42.16 12.25
N SER A 121 12.01 42.95 11.27
CA SER A 121 11.21 43.25 10.07
C SER A 121 11.01 42.00 9.21
N LEU A 122 9.96 42.01 8.36
CA LEU A 122 9.73 40.93 7.40
C LEU A 122 10.93 40.68 6.48
N TRP A 123 11.68 41.74 6.14
CA TRP A 123 12.86 41.60 5.30
C TRP A 123 13.99 40.86 6.01
N GLU A 124 14.27 41.19 7.27
CA GLU A 124 15.29 40.49 8.08
C GLU A 124 14.92 39.02 8.26
N ILE A 125 13.63 38.73 8.48
CA ILE A 125 13.11 37.38 8.62
C ILE A 125 13.35 36.54 7.36
N LEU A 126 13.03 37.10 6.19
CA LEU A 126 13.07 36.40 4.90
C LEU A 126 14.49 36.27 4.34
N SER A 127 15.40 37.20 4.68
CA SER A 127 16.78 37.24 4.16
C SER A 127 17.78 36.45 5.01
N ASP A 128 17.51 36.22 6.30
CA ASP A 128 18.36 35.44 7.19
C ASP A 128 18.13 33.92 7.02
N LEU A 129 18.61 33.41 5.88
CA LEU A 129 18.55 32.00 5.50
C LEU A 129 19.22 31.06 6.53
N PRO A 130 20.40 31.37 7.11
CA PRO A 130 21.02 30.49 8.08
C PRO A 130 20.13 30.21 9.28
N LYS A 131 19.48 31.23 9.86
CA LYS A 131 18.55 31.04 10.99
C LYS A 131 17.27 30.32 10.56
N LEU A 132 16.75 30.59 9.36
CA LEU A 132 15.59 29.86 8.82
C LEU A 132 15.87 28.35 8.69
N VAL A 133 17.07 27.97 8.24
CA VAL A 133 17.45 26.55 8.09
C VAL A 133 17.83 25.90 9.42
N THR A 134 18.74 26.52 10.17
CA THR A 134 19.30 25.89 11.38
C THR A 134 18.29 25.81 12.52
N HIS A 135 17.41 26.80 12.66
CA HIS A 135 16.44 26.85 13.75
C HIS A 135 15.04 26.43 13.27
N TYR A 136 14.45 27.18 12.33
CA TYR A 136 13.03 27.01 12.00
C TYR A 136 12.74 25.78 11.16
N PHE A 137 13.60 25.43 10.20
CA PHE A 137 13.47 24.17 9.45
C PHE A 137 13.73 22.97 10.35
N ALA A 138 14.82 22.98 11.13
CA ALA A 138 15.13 21.88 12.06
C ALA A 138 13.97 21.64 13.06
N LEU A 139 13.40 22.71 13.61
CA LEU A 139 12.24 22.65 14.50
C LEU A 139 11.00 22.13 13.79
N SER A 140 10.65 22.71 12.63
CA SER A 140 9.42 22.34 11.91
C SER A 140 9.46 20.90 11.39
N PHE A 141 10.63 20.40 10.97
CA PHE A 141 10.78 19.06 10.40
C PHE A 141 11.24 17.98 11.40
N SER A 142 11.32 18.32 12.69
CA SER A 142 11.84 17.44 13.76
C SER A 142 11.15 16.07 13.81
N ALA A 143 9.83 16.02 13.66
CA ALA A 143 9.02 14.79 13.63
C ALA A 143 8.57 14.38 12.23
N ALA A 144 8.86 15.18 11.21
CA ALA A 144 8.35 14.98 9.85
C ALA A 144 8.85 13.68 9.23
N TRP A 145 10.13 13.35 9.43
CA TRP A 145 10.72 12.12 8.90
C TRP A 145 10.17 10.87 9.56
N VAL A 146 9.95 10.90 10.88
CA VAL A 146 9.34 9.78 11.61
C VAL A 146 7.89 9.58 11.16
N PHE A 147 7.12 10.68 11.06
CA PHE A 147 5.75 10.62 10.57
C PHE A 147 5.67 10.07 9.14
N ALA A 148 6.54 10.56 8.24
CA ALA A 148 6.68 10.07 6.88
C ALA A 148 7.02 8.58 6.83
N PHE A 149 7.95 8.13 7.66
CA PHE A 149 8.36 6.72 7.74
C PHE A 149 7.21 5.81 8.20
N VAL A 150 6.49 6.20 9.25
CA VAL A 150 5.30 5.47 9.73
C VAL A 150 4.24 5.38 8.63
N LYS A 151 4.00 6.48 7.91
CA LYS A 151 3.09 6.49 6.76
C LYS A 151 3.56 5.53 5.66
N LEU A 152 4.84 5.57 5.28
CA LEU A 152 5.40 4.70 4.23
C LEU A 152 5.24 3.22 4.56
N ILE A 153 5.50 2.81 5.81
CA ILE A 153 5.28 1.42 6.26
C ILE A 153 3.81 1.03 6.08
N ARG A 154 2.89 1.90 6.48
CA ARG A 154 1.44 1.66 6.33
C ARG A 154 1.05 1.53 4.87
N ASP A 155 1.50 2.45 4.01
CA ASP A 155 1.16 2.44 2.59
C ASP A 155 1.72 1.19 1.90
N GLN A 156 2.97 0.81 2.22
CA GLN A 156 3.59 -0.41 1.71
C GLN A 156 2.81 -1.67 2.11
N TYR A 157 2.35 -1.74 3.36
CA TYR A 157 1.54 -2.86 3.83
C TYR A 157 0.23 -2.98 3.04
N VAL A 158 -0.45 -1.87 2.78
CA VAL A 158 -1.69 -1.86 1.97
C VAL A 158 -1.42 -2.35 0.54
N VAL A 159 -0.33 -1.88 -0.08
CA VAL A 159 0.07 -2.32 -1.42
C VAL A 159 0.37 -3.82 -1.45
N GLN A 160 1.10 -4.34 -0.45
CA GLN A 160 1.40 -5.77 -0.34
C GLN A 160 0.13 -6.61 -0.19
N GLN A 161 -0.80 -6.22 0.68
CA GLN A 161 -2.07 -6.93 0.87
C GLN A 161 -2.91 -6.94 -0.41
N ARG A 162 -2.94 -5.82 -1.14
CA ARG A 162 -3.62 -5.74 -2.43
C ARG A 162 -2.97 -6.64 -3.47
N SER A 163 -1.64 -6.70 -3.51
CA SER A 163 -0.90 -7.60 -4.41
C SER A 163 -1.23 -9.07 -4.13
N LEU A 164 -1.22 -9.49 -2.86
CA LEU A 164 -1.57 -10.86 -2.46
C LEU A 164 -3.02 -11.21 -2.83
N MET A 165 -3.95 -10.25 -2.66
CA MET A 165 -5.34 -10.45 -3.05
C MET A 165 -5.49 -10.65 -4.57
N LEU A 166 -4.80 -9.83 -5.36
CA LEU A 166 -4.81 -9.94 -6.83
C LEU A 166 -4.16 -11.25 -7.32
N GLU A 167 -3.07 -11.69 -6.68
CA GLU A 167 -2.42 -12.97 -6.99
C GLU A 167 -3.36 -14.16 -6.70
N LYS A 168 -4.08 -14.11 -5.58
CA LYS A 168 -5.09 -15.12 -5.24
C LYS A 168 -6.23 -15.14 -6.26
N GLU A 169 -6.78 -13.98 -6.62
CA GLU A 169 -7.86 -13.86 -7.61
C GLU A 169 -7.42 -14.36 -8.99
N LYS A 170 -6.18 -14.07 -9.39
CA LYS A 170 -5.56 -14.60 -10.61
C LYS A 170 -5.48 -16.13 -10.56
N ALA A 171 -4.97 -16.70 -9.47
CA ALA A 171 -4.87 -18.16 -9.32
C ALA A 171 -6.24 -18.85 -9.35
N GLU A 172 -7.25 -18.27 -8.69
CA GLU A 172 -8.63 -18.77 -8.75
C GLU A 172 -9.22 -18.70 -10.16
N THR A 173 -8.89 -17.65 -10.92
CA THR A 173 -9.33 -17.48 -12.31
C THR A 173 -8.65 -18.47 -13.24
N GLU A 174 -7.33 -18.66 -13.12
CA GLU A 174 -6.59 -19.67 -13.88
C GLU A 174 -7.12 -21.06 -13.58
N LEU A 175 -7.33 -21.39 -12.30
CA LEU A 175 -7.90 -22.67 -11.90
C LEU A 175 -9.32 -22.87 -12.45
N LYS A 176 -10.16 -21.82 -12.47
CA LYS A 176 -11.49 -21.88 -13.09
C LYS A 176 -11.40 -22.09 -14.60
N ALA A 177 -10.45 -21.44 -15.28
CA ALA A 177 -10.21 -21.64 -16.70
C ALA A 177 -9.75 -23.07 -17.00
N LEU A 178 -8.79 -23.61 -16.24
CA LEU A 178 -8.39 -25.02 -16.34
C LEU A 178 -9.57 -25.96 -16.09
N ARG A 179 -10.38 -25.70 -15.06
CA ARG A 179 -11.60 -26.49 -14.80
C ARG A 179 -12.62 -26.39 -15.92
N SER A 180 -12.74 -25.26 -16.61
CA SER A 180 -13.68 -25.12 -17.73
C SER A 180 -13.24 -25.88 -18.98
N GLN A 181 -11.94 -26.18 -19.14
CA GLN A 181 -11.47 -27.07 -20.20
C GLN A 181 -11.91 -28.53 -19.97
N LEU A 182 -12.20 -28.90 -18.72
CA LEU A 182 -12.86 -30.17 -18.40
C LEU A 182 -14.38 -29.94 -18.47
N ASN A 183 -15.05 -30.41 -19.52
CA ASN A 183 -16.51 -30.42 -19.54
C ASN A 183 -17.03 -31.48 -18.53
N PRO A 184 -17.56 -31.08 -17.35
CA PRO A 184 -17.95 -32.05 -16.33
C PRO A 184 -19.13 -32.90 -16.78
N HIS A 185 -20.01 -32.34 -17.62
CA HIS A 185 -21.15 -33.04 -18.18
C HIS A 185 -20.70 -34.12 -19.16
N PHE A 186 -19.73 -33.81 -20.03
CA PHE A 186 -19.09 -34.82 -20.88
C PHE A 186 -18.49 -35.96 -20.04
N LEU A 187 -17.73 -35.62 -19.00
CA LEU A 187 -17.14 -36.61 -18.10
C LEU A 187 -18.17 -37.52 -17.43
N PHE A 188 -19.26 -36.96 -16.89
CA PHE A 188 -20.34 -37.75 -16.30
C PHE A 188 -21.06 -38.62 -17.33
N ASN A 189 -21.31 -38.12 -18.53
CA ASN A 189 -21.95 -38.89 -19.60
C ASN A 189 -21.07 -40.04 -20.07
N THR A 190 -19.78 -39.80 -20.25
CA THR A 190 -18.83 -40.84 -20.67
C THR A 190 -18.67 -41.90 -19.59
N LEU A 191 -18.60 -41.52 -18.30
CA LEU A 191 -18.59 -42.47 -17.18
C LEU A 191 -19.88 -43.30 -17.10
N ASN A 192 -21.05 -42.67 -17.25
CA ASN A 192 -22.33 -43.38 -17.24
C ASN A 192 -22.45 -44.37 -18.40
N ASN A 193 -21.98 -43.99 -19.59
CA ASN A 193 -21.95 -44.88 -20.76
C ASN A 193 -21.03 -46.09 -20.51
N ILE A 194 -19.82 -45.84 -20.01
CA ILE A 194 -18.88 -46.91 -19.61
C ILE A 194 -19.51 -47.83 -18.56
N TYR A 195 -20.24 -47.27 -17.58
CA TYR A 195 -20.95 -48.04 -16.56
C TYR A 195 -22.03 -48.95 -17.19
N SER A 196 -22.85 -48.43 -18.10
CA SER A 196 -23.83 -49.23 -18.84
C SER A 196 -23.18 -50.32 -19.69
N LEU A 197 -22.08 -50.01 -20.39
CA LEU A 197 -21.30 -50.99 -21.17
C LEU A 197 -20.74 -52.10 -20.27
N SER A 198 -20.26 -51.75 -19.07
CA SER A 198 -19.78 -52.72 -18.08
C SER A 198 -20.89 -53.63 -17.58
N LEU A 199 -22.08 -53.11 -17.29
CA LEU A 199 -23.24 -53.94 -16.87
C LEU A 199 -23.65 -54.93 -17.97
N MET A 200 -23.50 -54.55 -19.23
CA MET A 200 -23.80 -55.41 -20.38
C MET A 200 -22.66 -56.37 -20.75
N ASN A 201 -21.54 -56.40 -20.00
CA ASN A 201 -20.31 -57.13 -20.36
C ASN A 201 -19.84 -56.85 -21.79
N SER A 202 -19.99 -55.60 -22.24
CA SER A 202 -19.65 -55.23 -23.61
C SER A 202 -18.14 -55.34 -23.86
N PRO A 203 -17.70 -55.98 -24.96
CA PRO A 203 -16.28 -56.16 -25.26
C PRO A 203 -15.53 -54.83 -25.50
N VAL A 204 -16.25 -53.73 -25.79
CA VAL A 204 -15.66 -52.40 -26.01
C VAL A 204 -15.43 -51.60 -24.72
N THR A 205 -15.94 -52.06 -23.57
CA THR A 205 -15.84 -51.33 -22.28
C THR A 205 -14.40 -50.95 -21.93
N SER A 206 -13.45 -51.89 -22.09
CA SER A 206 -12.03 -51.64 -21.80
C SER A 206 -11.43 -50.57 -22.72
N LYS A 207 -11.83 -50.53 -23.99
CA LYS A 207 -11.38 -49.51 -24.95
C LYS A 207 -11.93 -48.13 -24.59
N SER A 208 -13.17 -48.03 -24.16
CA SER A 208 -13.78 -46.77 -23.72
C SER A 208 -13.14 -46.21 -22.44
N ILE A 209 -12.75 -47.06 -21.49
CA ILE A 209 -11.99 -46.66 -20.29
C ILE A 209 -10.61 -46.11 -20.68
N ALA A 210 -9.93 -46.74 -21.64
CA ALA A 210 -8.64 -46.28 -22.15
C ALA A 210 -8.76 -44.91 -22.83
N GLY A 211 -9.76 -44.71 -23.70
CA GLY A 211 -10.02 -43.43 -24.35
C GLY A 211 -10.34 -42.30 -23.37
N LEU A 212 -11.16 -42.57 -22.35
CA LEU A 212 -11.43 -41.59 -21.30
C LEU A 212 -10.17 -41.22 -20.49
N SER A 213 -9.33 -42.22 -20.18
CA SER A 213 -8.05 -42.00 -19.50
C SER A 213 -7.08 -41.16 -20.33
N GLU A 214 -7.06 -41.35 -21.65
CA GLU A 214 -6.22 -40.58 -22.58
C GLU A 214 -6.68 -39.12 -22.70
N ILE A 215 -7.99 -38.88 -22.77
CA ILE A 215 -8.56 -37.52 -22.75
C ILE A 215 -8.23 -36.80 -21.44
N LEU A 216 -8.39 -37.49 -20.30
CA LEU A 216 -8.05 -36.92 -18.98
C LEU A 216 -6.54 -36.65 -18.85
N ASP A 217 -5.68 -37.54 -19.32
CA ASP A 217 -4.21 -37.32 -19.38
C ASP A 217 -3.88 -36.09 -20.22
N HIS A 218 -4.54 -35.94 -21.37
CA HIS A 218 -4.34 -34.83 -22.27
C HIS A 218 -4.73 -33.49 -21.61
N VAL A 219 -5.92 -33.40 -21.01
CA VAL A 219 -6.40 -32.17 -20.39
C VAL A 219 -5.62 -31.81 -19.12
N LEU A 220 -5.22 -32.78 -18.30
CA LEU A 220 -4.54 -32.53 -17.03
C LEU A 220 -3.04 -32.26 -17.18
N TYR A 221 -2.36 -32.86 -18.17
CA TYR A 221 -0.91 -32.81 -18.29
C TYR A 221 -0.39 -32.24 -19.62
N ARG A 222 -1.16 -32.30 -20.71
CA ARG A 222 -0.68 -31.94 -22.07
C ARG A 222 -1.24 -30.61 -22.60
N CYS A 223 -2.35 -30.11 -22.07
CA CYS A 223 -2.94 -28.80 -22.43
C CYS A 223 -2.19 -27.56 -21.90
N ASN A 224 -0.88 -27.64 -21.71
CA ASN A 224 -0.05 -26.50 -21.27
C ASN A 224 0.66 -25.78 -22.44
N THR A 225 0.19 -25.98 -23.68
CA THR A 225 0.80 -25.39 -24.88
C THR A 225 -0.24 -24.57 -25.67
N ALA A 226 0.11 -23.32 -26.00
CA ALA A 226 -0.76 -22.38 -26.72
C ALA A 226 -1.07 -22.78 -28.17
N TYR A 227 -0.40 -23.82 -28.69
CA TYR A 227 -0.57 -24.35 -30.04
C TYR A 227 -0.40 -25.86 -30.01
N VAL A 228 -1.41 -26.58 -30.49
CA VAL A 228 -1.33 -28.03 -30.73
C VAL A 228 -0.88 -28.24 -32.19
N PRO A 229 0.17 -29.03 -32.45
CA PRO A 229 0.58 -29.34 -33.82
C PRO A 229 -0.52 -30.11 -34.56
N LEU A 230 -0.82 -29.71 -35.80
CA LEU A 230 -1.83 -30.35 -36.66
C LEU A 230 -1.63 -31.86 -36.85
N SER A 231 -0.37 -32.32 -36.77
CA SER A 231 -0.01 -33.74 -36.82
C SER A 231 -0.57 -34.56 -35.64
N SER A 232 -0.83 -33.92 -34.51
CA SER A 232 -1.42 -34.54 -33.33
C SER A 232 -2.93 -34.74 -33.50
N GLU A 233 -3.61 -33.83 -34.20
CA GLU A 233 -5.05 -33.94 -34.53
C GLU A 233 -5.31 -35.05 -35.56
N ILE A 234 -4.43 -35.20 -36.55
CA ILE A 234 -4.58 -36.21 -37.61
C ILE A 234 -4.43 -37.65 -37.06
N ASN A 235 -3.66 -37.84 -35.99
CA ASN A 235 -3.43 -39.16 -35.39
C ASN A 235 -4.52 -39.60 -34.39
N ASN A 236 -5.36 -38.69 -33.90
CA ASN A 236 -6.47 -39.02 -32.99
C ASN A 236 -7.77 -38.27 -33.35
N PRO A 237 -8.37 -38.54 -34.52
CA PRO A 237 -9.47 -37.75 -35.07
C PRO A 237 -10.78 -37.86 -34.27
N GLU A 238 -10.98 -38.93 -33.51
CA GLU A 238 -12.20 -39.16 -32.72
C GLU A 238 -12.26 -38.20 -31.51
N ALA A 239 -11.13 -37.93 -30.86
CA ALA A 239 -11.05 -37.00 -29.73
C ALA A 239 -11.24 -35.53 -30.16
N SER A 240 -10.78 -35.16 -31.36
CA SER A 240 -10.88 -33.78 -31.88
C SER A 240 -12.28 -33.40 -32.33
N LEU A 241 -13.02 -34.35 -32.93
CA LEU A 241 -14.38 -34.16 -33.43
C LEU A 241 -15.41 -33.93 -32.32
N GLU A 242 -15.18 -34.49 -31.13
CA GLU A 242 -16.07 -34.34 -29.98
C GLU A 242 -15.88 -32.97 -29.30
N VAL A 243 -14.63 -32.48 -29.22
CA VAL A 243 -14.29 -31.15 -28.71
C VAL A 243 -14.79 -30.04 -29.65
N LEU A 244 -14.68 -30.22 -30.97
CA LEU A 244 -15.16 -29.23 -31.95
C LEU A 244 -16.69 -29.12 -31.99
N LYS A 245 -17.41 -30.23 -31.87
CA LYS A 245 -18.90 -30.22 -31.83
C LYS A 245 -19.47 -29.49 -30.62
N GLU A 246 -18.78 -29.47 -29.49
CA GLU A 246 -19.23 -28.73 -28.31
C GLU A 246 -18.85 -27.24 -28.34
N SER A 247 -17.82 -26.85 -29.10
CA SER A 247 -17.44 -25.44 -29.30
C SER A 247 -18.41 -24.64 -30.18
N GLU A 248 -19.19 -25.33 -31.05
CA GLU A 248 -20.22 -24.70 -31.90
C GLU A 248 -21.59 -24.56 -31.20
N LEU A 249 -21.73 -25.05 -29.96
CA LEU A 249 -22.96 -24.95 -29.16
C LEU A 249 -22.98 -23.78 -28.16
N PHE A 250 -22.01 -22.85 -28.24
CA PHE A 250 -21.96 -21.60 -27.47
C PHE A 250 -21.68 -20.37 -28.33
#